data_AF-A0A7J3B903-F1
#
_entry.id   AF-A0A7J3B903-F1
#
_cell.length_a   1.000
_cell.length_b   1.000
_cell.length_c   1.000
_cell.angle_alpha   90.00
_cell.angle_beta   90.00
_cell.angle_gamma   90.00
#
_symmetry.space_group_name_H-M   'P 1'
#
loop_
_entity.id
_entity.type
_entity.pdbx_description
1 polymer ?
#
loop_
_entity_poly.entity_id
_entity_poly.type
_entity_poly.pdbx_seq_one_letter_code
_entity_poly.pdbx_strand_id
1 'polypeptide(L)'
;MNWKPHFLIGAFVAALTALAFHFDIFTIFLAAVVGGLSALAPDIDHDSSKIRSIANYAVPIFSIFFVLSSSCYVDIACITTNWRSILVSALAITGLYTIVMTYLKPSHRGVVHSILFAFIYFAILYTVSTLSFALFGLAGYLSHLIADGEIKLA
;
A
#
# COMPACT_ATOMS: atom_id res chain seq x y z
N MET A 1 -6.91 15.94 -5.35
CA MET A 1 -5.69 15.58 -6.10
C MET A 1 -6.05 14.80 -7.37
N ASN A 2 -5.31 15.02 -8.46
CA ASN A 2 -5.44 14.28 -9.71
C ASN A 2 -4.72 12.92 -9.63
N TRP A 3 -5.33 11.93 -8.96
CA TRP A 3 -4.73 10.61 -8.74
C TRP A 3 -4.34 9.87 -10.03
N LYS A 4 -5.02 10.15 -11.16
CA LYS A 4 -4.74 9.49 -12.44
C LYS A 4 -3.31 9.77 -12.94
N PRO A 5 -2.85 11.04 -13.07
CA PRO A 5 -1.46 11.36 -13.35
C PRO A 5 -0.46 10.68 -12.40
N HIS A 6 -0.65 10.75 -11.08
CA HIS A 6 0.29 10.13 -10.13
C HIS A 6 0.39 8.61 -10.33
N PHE A 7 -0.76 7.94 -10.50
CA PHE A 7 -0.79 6.51 -10.79
C PHE A 7 -0.05 6.18 -12.09
N LEU A 8 -0.32 6.93 -13.17
CA LEU A 8 0.31 6.67 -14.48
C LEU A 8 1.81 6.93 -14.47
N ILE A 9 2.25 8.03 -13.85
CA ILE A 9 3.67 8.35 -13.71
C ILE A 9 4.36 7.28 -12.85
N GLY A 10 3.78 6.91 -11.72
CA GLY A 10 4.33 5.86 -10.85
C GLY A 10 4.44 4.51 -11.55
N ALA A 11 3.40 4.12 -12.28
CA ALA A 11 3.39 2.88 -13.06
C ALA A 11 4.47 2.90 -14.15
N PHE A 12 4.59 4.02 -14.86
CA PHE A 12 5.59 4.19 -15.91
C PHE A 12 7.02 4.14 -15.36
N VAL A 13 7.31 4.89 -14.30
CA VAL A 13 8.65 4.93 -13.67
C VAL A 13 9.06 3.56 -13.13
N ALA A 14 8.15 2.84 -12.47
CA ALA A 14 8.45 1.50 -11.98
C ALA A 14 8.63 0.47 -13.10
N ALA A 15 7.84 0.55 -14.18
CA ALA A 15 8.01 -0.29 -15.37
C ALA A 15 9.36 -0.03 -16.04
N LEU A 16 9.77 1.24 -16.19
CA LEU A 16 11.08 1.61 -16.70
C LEU A 16 12.21 1.09 -15.79
N THR A 17 12.03 1.16 -14.48
CA THR A 17 12.98 0.61 -13.50
C THR A 17 13.14 -0.89 -13.70
N ALA A 18 12.03 -1.64 -13.82
CA ALA A 18 12.06 -3.07 -14.08
C ALA A 18 12.70 -3.42 -15.43
N LEU A 19 12.41 -2.63 -16.47
CA LEU A 19 13.02 -2.78 -17.79
C LEU A 19 14.53 -2.54 -17.76
N ALA A 20 14.99 -1.53 -17.02
CA ALA A 20 16.42 -1.21 -16.86
C ALA A 20 17.20 -2.31 -16.13
N PHE A 21 16.54 -3.07 -15.25
CA PHE A 21 17.11 -4.26 -14.60
C PHE A 21 16.92 -5.56 -15.40
N HIS A 22 16.44 -5.48 -16.65
CA HIS A 22 16.23 -6.62 -17.54
C HIS A 22 15.31 -7.71 -16.97
N PHE A 23 14.29 -7.31 -16.21
CA PHE A 23 13.26 -8.25 -15.75
C PHE A 23 12.38 -8.72 -16.92
N ASP A 24 11.76 -9.89 -16.75
CA ASP A 24 10.80 -10.43 -17.71
C ASP A 24 9.53 -9.58 -17.80
N ILE A 25 8.76 -9.78 -18.88
CA ILE A 25 7.57 -8.99 -19.18
C ILE A 25 6.50 -9.04 -18.07
N PHE A 26 6.36 -10.17 -17.38
CA PHE A 26 5.39 -10.32 -16.31
C PHE A 26 5.83 -9.52 -15.07
N THR A 27 7.12 -9.57 -14.74
CA THR A 27 7.68 -8.74 -13.66
C THR A 27 7.61 -7.25 -13.99
N ILE A 28 7.81 -6.83 -15.24
CA ILE A 28 7.62 -5.44 -15.67
C ILE A 28 6.16 -5.00 -15.49
N PHE A 29 5.21 -5.84 -15.87
CA PHE A 29 3.79 -5.58 -15.65
C PHE A 29 3.47 -5.42 -14.15
N LEU A 30 3.98 -6.32 -13.30
CA LEU A 30 3.81 -6.23 -11.85
C LEU A 30 4.45 -4.97 -11.28
N ALA A 31 5.64 -4.59 -11.77
CA ALA A 31 6.30 -3.35 -11.38
C ALA A 31 5.42 -2.13 -11.68
N ALA A 32 4.77 -2.09 -12.85
CA ALA A 32 3.85 -1.02 -13.20
C ALA A 32 2.66 -0.93 -12.23
N VAL A 33 2.06 -2.07 -11.87
CA VAL A 33 0.94 -2.12 -10.92
C VAL A 33 1.39 -1.64 -9.54
N VAL A 34 2.51 -2.16 -9.04
CA VAL A 34 3.06 -1.80 -7.72
C VAL A 34 3.44 -0.33 -7.68
N GLY A 35 4.21 0.16 -8.65
CA GLY A 35 4.62 1.56 -8.73
C GLY A 35 3.44 2.52 -8.83
N GLY A 36 2.42 2.18 -9.63
CA GLY A 36 1.21 2.99 -9.72
C GLY A 36 0.45 3.07 -8.40
N LEU A 37 0.28 1.96 -7.69
CA LEU A 37 -0.37 1.95 -6.37
C LEU A 37 0.47 2.68 -5.32
N SER A 38 1.79 2.49 -5.32
CA SER A 38 2.71 3.15 -4.39
C SER A 38 2.80 4.65 -4.62
N ALA A 39 2.64 5.14 -5.85
CA ALA A 39 2.54 6.56 -6.15
C ALA A 39 1.25 7.21 -5.63
N LEU A 40 0.27 6.43 -5.19
CA LEU A 40 -0.92 6.94 -4.51
C LEU A 40 -0.80 6.85 -2.99
N ALA A 41 0.18 6.11 -2.46
CA ALA A 41 0.32 5.89 -1.02
C ALA A 41 0.45 7.18 -0.19
N PRO A 42 1.16 8.24 -0.64
CA PRO A 42 1.24 9.51 0.10
C PRO A 42 -0.14 10.12 0.41
N ASP A 43 -1.09 10.04 -0.53
CA ASP A 43 -2.40 10.70 -0.40
C ASP A 43 -3.44 9.93 0.41
N ILE A 44 -3.02 8.85 1.07
CA ILE A 44 -3.90 8.13 1.97
C ILE A 44 -4.35 9.00 3.16
N ASP A 45 -3.62 10.10 3.40
CA ASP A 45 -3.90 11.18 4.34
C ASP A 45 -5.08 12.08 3.94
N HIS A 46 -5.54 12.03 2.70
CA HIS A 46 -6.63 12.89 2.20
C HIS A 46 -7.94 12.11 2.13
N ASP A 47 -9.00 12.57 2.83
CA ASP A 47 -10.24 11.77 3.00
C ASP A 47 -10.98 11.52 1.68
N SER A 48 -10.87 12.44 0.72
CA SER A 48 -11.43 12.29 -0.63
C SER A 48 -10.47 11.65 -1.63
N SER A 49 -9.28 11.18 -1.22
CA SER A 49 -8.38 10.51 -2.15
C SER A 49 -8.91 9.15 -2.59
N LYS A 50 -8.56 8.74 -3.80
CA LYS A 50 -9.00 7.44 -4.29
C LYS A 50 -8.36 6.28 -3.55
N ILE A 51 -7.09 6.40 -3.14
CA ILE A 51 -6.43 5.37 -2.36
C ILE A 51 -7.10 5.18 -1.00
N ARG A 52 -7.55 6.27 -0.36
CA ARG A 52 -8.25 6.21 0.92
C ARG A 52 -9.61 5.53 0.77
N SER A 53 -10.36 5.90 -0.27
CA SER A 53 -11.62 5.24 -0.62
C SER A 53 -11.43 3.74 -0.86
N ILE A 54 -10.40 3.35 -1.64
CA ILE A 54 -10.11 1.94 -1.90
C ILE A 54 -9.74 1.22 -0.59
N ALA A 55 -8.84 1.79 0.22
CA ALA A 55 -8.39 1.19 1.48
C ALA A 55 -9.55 0.98 2.48
N ASN A 56 -10.50 1.92 2.55
CA ASN A 56 -11.68 1.79 3.41
C ASN A 56 -12.54 0.56 3.07
N TYR A 57 -12.58 0.11 1.81
CA TYR A 57 -13.29 -1.10 1.41
C TYR A 57 -12.39 -2.34 1.39
N ALA A 58 -11.13 -2.17 1.00
CA ALA A 58 -10.19 -3.28 0.87
C ALA A 58 -9.79 -3.84 2.24
N VAL A 59 -9.49 -3.00 3.23
CA VAL A 59 -9.00 -3.45 4.54
C VAL A 59 -9.98 -4.40 5.26
N PRO A 60 -11.30 -4.13 5.34
CA PRO A 60 -12.25 -5.08 5.92
C PRO A 60 -12.28 -6.45 5.21
N ILE A 61 -12.12 -6.48 3.89
CA ILE A 61 -12.13 -7.71 3.11
C ILE A 61 -10.82 -8.48 3.31
N PHE A 62 -9.69 -7.77 3.22
CA PHE A 62 -8.37 -8.33 3.42
C PHE A 62 -8.14 -8.80 4.85
N SER A 63 -8.72 -8.16 5.87
CA SER A 63 -8.58 -8.59 7.27
C SER A 63 -9.22 -9.96 7.49
N ILE A 64 -10.39 -10.22 6.91
CA ILE A 64 -11.04 -11.54 6.94
C ILE A 64 -10.14 -12.57 6.26
N PHE A 65 -9.68 -12.29 5.04
CA PHE A 65 -8.83 -13.22 4.30
C PHE A 65 -7.51 -13.51 5.03
N PHE A 66 -6.87 -12.46 5.57
CA PHE A 66 -5.61 -12.56 6.32
C PHE A 66 -5.77 -13.43 7.56
N VAL A 67 -6.83 -13.23 8.35
CA VAL A 67 -7.07 -14.03 9.56
C VAL A 67 -7.42 -15.47 9.20
N LEU A 68 -8.25 -15.69 8.17
CA LEU A 68 -8.58 -17.04 7.68
C LEU A 68 -7.32 -17.80 7.22
N SER A 69 -6.48 -17.14 6.42
CA SER A 69 -5.25 -17.72 5.88
C SER A 69 -4.25 -18.04 7.00
N SER A 70 -4.06 -17.11 7.96
CA SER A 70 -3.08 -17.26 9.04
C SER A 70 -3.51 -18.23 10.15
N SER A 71 -4.82 -18.36 10.42
CA SER A 71 -5.31 -19.18 11.54
C SER A 71 -5.77 -20.57 11.11
N CYS A 72 -6.38 -20.70 9.93
CA CYS A 72 -7.05 -21.95 9.52
C CYS A 72 -6.66 -22.45 8.13
N TYR A 73 -5.90 -21.70 7.33
CA TYR A 73 -5.53 -22.07 5.95
C TYR A 73 -6.70 -22.63 5.13
N VAL A 74 -7.89 -22.03 5.27
CA VAL A 74 -9.14 -22.41 4.56
C VAL A 74 -9.71 -23.80 4.95
N ASP A 75 -9.30 -24.39 6.07
CA ASP A 75 -9.94 -25.59 6.63
C ASP A 75 -11.33 -25.27 7.22
N ILE A 76 -12.37 -25.87 6.65
CA ILE A 76 -13.77 -25.68 7.04
C ILE A 76 -14.01 -26.12 8.49
N ALA A 77 -13.37 -27.20 8.96
CA ALA A 77 -13.52 -27.68 10.34
C ALA A 77 -12.91 -26.68 11.34
N CYS A 78 -11.73 -26.15 11.02
CA CYS A 78 -11.11 -25.08 11.80
C CYS A 78 -11.96 -23.80 11.82
N ILE A 79 -12.49 -23.38 10.66
CA ILE A 79 -13.32 -22.17 10.54
C ILE A 79 -14.57 -22.28 11.40
N THR A 80 -15.29 -23.41 11.32
CA THR A 80 -16.53 -23.63 12.08
C THR A 80 -16.29 -23.68 13.59
N THR A 81 -15.13 -24.16 14.04
CA THR A 81 -14.78 -24.20 15.46
C THR A 81 -14.32 -22.83 15.99
N ASN A 82 -13.56 -22.07 15.18
CA ASN A 82 -12.89 -20.84 15.60
C ASN A 82 -13.53 -19.55 15.06
N TRP A 83 -14.74 -19.62 14.47
CA TRP A 83 -15.38 -18.49 13.77
C TRP A 83 -15.45 -17.19 14.59
N ARG A 84 -15.64 -17.30 15.92
CA ARG A 84 -15.67 -16.14 16.83
C ARG A 84 -14.32 -15.43 16.89
N SER A 85 -13.23 -16.18 17.06
CA SER A 85 -11.88 -15.61 17.11
C SER A 85 -11.51 -14.98 15.77
N ILE A 86 -11.87 -15.64 14.65
CA ILE A 86 -11.64 -15.11 13.31
C ILE A 86 -12.35 -13.76 13.13
N LEU A 87 -13.64 -13.69 13.50
CA LEU A 87 -14.43 -12.48 13.39
C LEU A 87 -13.88 -11.35 14.27
N VAL A 88 -13.57 -11.64 15.54
CA VAL A 88 -13.02 -10.65 16.48
C VAL A 88 -11.68 -10.11 15.98
N SER A 89 -10.77 -10.97 15.50
CA SER A 89 -9.48 -10.53 14.96
C SER A 89 -9.64 -9.69 13.68
N ALA A 90 -10.53 -10.07 12.77
CA ALA A 90 -10.80 -9.29 11.56
C ALA A 90 -11.39 -7.91 11.90
N LEU A 91 -12.33 -7.85 12.85
CA LEU A 91 -12.88 -6.61 13.38
C LEU A 91 -11.82 -5.78 14.10
N ALA A 92 -10.89 -6.39 14.84
CA ALA A 92 -9.82 -5.68 15.53
C ALA A 92 -8.85 -5.02 14.53
N ILE A 93 -8.45 -5.72 13.46
CA ILE A 93 -7.60 -5.16 12.39
C ILE A 93 -8.33 -3.99 11.71
N THR A 94 -9.60 -4.19 11.35
CA THR A 94 -10.41 -3.18 10.68
C THR A 94 -10.66 -1.96 11.56
N GLY A 95 -10.93 -2.18 12.85
CA GLY A 95 -11.11 -1.15 13.86
C GLY A 95 -9.83 -0.36 14.09
N LEU A 96 -8.68 -1.02 14.20
CA LEU A 96 -7.38 -0.37 14.31
C LEU A 96 -7.09 0.53 13.10
N TYR A 97 -7.28 0.01 11.88
CA TYR A 97 -7.18 0.81 10.66
C TYR A 97 -8.09 2.04 10.74
N THR A 98 -9.36 1.85 11.10
CA THR A 98 -10.35 2.94 11.18
C THR A 98 -9.94 4.00 12.21
N ILE A 99 -9.46 3.59 13.38
CA ILE A 99 -9.00 4.50 14.44
C ILE A 99 -7.79 5.29 13.95
N VAL A 100 -6.76 4.62 13.41
CA VAL A 100 -5.55 5.28 12.90
C VAL A 100 -5.93 6.31 11.84
N MET A 101 -6.81 5.92 10.93
CA MET A 101 -7.13 6.71 9.77
C MET A 101 -8.14 7.83 10.04
N THR A 102 -8.90 7.75 11.14
CA THR A 102 -9.86 8.79 11.58
C THR A 102 -9.23 9.78 12.57
N TYR A 103 -8.40 9.29 13.50
CA TYR A 103 -7.92 10.09 14.63
C TYR A 103 -6.41 10.34 14.62
N LEU A 104 -5.61 9.43 14.05
CA LEU A 104 -4.14 9.52 14.05
C LEU A 104 -3.57 9.85 12.67
N LYS A 105 -4.44 10.23 11.73
CA LYS A 105 -4.06 10.56 10.36
C LYS A 105 -3.17 11.81 10.37
N PRO A 106 -2.00 11.77 9.71
CA PRO A 106 -1.15 12.95 9.60
C PRO A 106 -1.85 14.07 8.80
N SER A 107 -1.43 15.31 9.03
CA SER A 107 -1.88 16.44 8.22
C SER A 107 -1.53 16.21 6.75
N HIS A 108 -2.40 16.66 5.84
CA HIS A 108 -2.13 16.51 4.41
C HIS A 108 -0.81 17.20 4.03
N ARG A 109 0.05 16.52 3.26
CA ARG A 109 1.42 16.97 2.93
C ARG A 109 2.37 17.11 4.13
N GLY A 110 2.06 16.40 5.21
CA GLY A 110 2.90 16.25 6.38
C GLY A 110 3.97 15.17 6.19
N VAL A 111 4.18 14.35 7.21
CA VAL A 111 5.24 13.33 7.25
C VAL A 111 5.14 12.31 6.09
N VAL A 112 3.93 12.02 5.61
CA VAL A 112 3.70 11.13 4.46
C VAL A 112 4.10 11.73 3.11
N HIS A 113 4.50 13.00 3.05
CA HIS A 113 5.11 13.61 1.87
C HIS A 113 6.58 13.94 2.16
N SER A 114 7.31 12.97 2.73
CA SER A 114 8.74 13.08 3.03
C SER A 114 9.54 11.92 2.44
N ILE A 115 10.82 12.17 2.14
CA ILE A 115 11.78 11.15 1.73
C ILE A 115 11.94 10.10 2.84
N LEU A 116 11.98 10.51 4.11
CA LEU A 116 12.07 9.58 5.23
C LEU A 116 10.92 8.56 5.20
N PHE A 117 9.69 9.02 5.00
CA PHE A 117 8.54 8.13 4.93
C PHE A 117 8.57 7.24 3.69
N ALA A 118 9.11 7.72 2.56
CA ALA A 118 9.36 6.86 1.39
C ALA A 118 10.29 5.68 1.72
N PHE A 119 11.34 5.90 2.52
CA PHE A 119 12.23 4.82 2.98
C PHE A 119 11.59 3.90 4.02
N ILE A 120 10.75 4.44 4.92
CA ILE A 120 9.95 3.61 5.83
C ILE A 120 9.00 2.71 5.02
N TYR A 121 8.32 3.27 4.02
CA TYR A 121 7.45 2.53 3.11
C TYR A 121 8.21 1.44 2.34
N PHE A 122 9.40 1.76 1.82
CA PHE A 122 10.30 0.78 1.22
C PHE A 122 10.65 -0.37 2.18
N ALA A 123 11.03 -0.03 3.43
CA ALA A 123 11.37 -1.04 4.44
C ALA A 123 10.18 -1.96 4.75
N ILE A 124 8.96 -1.40 4.85
CA ILE A 124 7.74 -2.18 5.03
C ILE A 124 7.48 -3.09 3.82
N LEU A 125 7.60 -2.59 2.60
CA LEU A 125 7.43 -3.42 1.41
C LEU A 125 8.48 -4.55 1.35
N TYR A 126 9.71 -4.27 1.74
CA TYR A 126 10.77 -5.26 1.75
C TYR A 126 10.54 -6.38 2.77
N THR A 127 9.96 -6.09 3.94
CA THR A 127 9.68 -7.13 4.94
C THR A 127 8.54 -8.06 4.55
N VAL A 128 7.62 -7.61 3.69
CA VAL A 128 6.45 -8.41 3.27
C VAL A 128 6.57 -8.96 1.85
N SER A 129 7.63 -8.63 1.12
CA SER A 129 7.83 -8.99 -0.28
C SER A 129 9.31 -9.20 -0.62
N THR A 130 9.71 -8.87 -1.85
CA THR A 130 11.10 -8.99 -2.34
C THR A 130 11.73 -7.61 -2.52
N LEU A 131 13.07 -7.56 -2.61
CA LEU A 131 13.80 -6.33 -2.88
C LEU A 131 13.31 -5.63 -4.14
N SER A 132 13.05 -6.39 -5.23
CA SER A 132 12.56 -5.83 -6.49
C SER A 132 11.23 -5.11 -6.31
N PHE A 133 10.27 -5.72 -5.61
CA PHE A 133 8.98 -5.10 -5.33
C PHE A 133 9.11 -3.85 -4.46
N ALA A 134 9.97 -3.89 -3.45
CA ALA A 134 10.25 -2.72 -2.62
C ALA A 134 10.84 -1.57 -3.46
N LEU A 135 11.77 -1.86 -4.38
CA LEU A 135 12.34 -0.87 -5.29
C LEU A 135 11.29 -0.28 -6.25
N PHE A 136 10.40 -1.11 -6.80
CA PHE A 136 9.29 -0.63 -7.66
C PHE A 136 8.34 0.27 -6.88
N GLY A 137 8.03 -0.09 -5.63
CA GLY A 137 7.19 0.72 -4.76
C GLY A 137 7.87 2.04 -4.38
N LEU A 138 9.16 2.02 -4.05
CA LEU A 138 9.94 3.23 -3.78
C LEU A 138 9.99 4.15 -5.00
N ALA A 139 10.22 3.60 -6.21
CA ALA A 139 10.23 4.36 -7.44
C ALA A 139 8.88 5.05 -7.70
N GLY A 140 7.77 4.33 -7.50
CA GLY A 140 6.42 4.89 -7.56
C GLY A 140 6.20 6.00 -6.53
N TYR A 141 6.55 5.75 -5.27
CA TYR A 141 6.39 6.71 -4.19
C TYR A 141 7.19 8.00 -4.43
N LEU A 142 8.46 7.89 -4.82
CA LEU A 142 9.31 9.04 -5.12
C LEU A 142 8.79 9.83 -6.32
N SER A 143 8.25 9.15 -7.34
CA SER A 143 7.65 9.81 -8.50
C SER A 143 6.48 10.73 -8.11
N HIS A 144 5.71 10.35 -7.08
CA HIS A 144 4.66 11.19 -6.53
C HIS A 144 5.23 12.46 -5.89
N LEU A 145 6.23 12.32 -5.01
CA LEU A 145 6.86 13.47 -4.33
C LEU A 145 7.47 14.46 -5.33
N ILE A 146 8.10 13.94 -6.39
CA ILE A 146 8.67 14.75 -7.47
C ILE A 146 7.56 15.47 -8.25
N ALA A 147 6.45 14.77 -8.56
CA ALA A 147 5.33 15.36 -9.30
C ALA A 147 4.63 16.48 -8.52
N ASP A 148 4.54 16.35 -7.19
CA ASP A 148 3.96 17.38 -6.32
C ASP A 148 4.95 18.49 -5.94
N GLY A 149 6.25 18.31 -6.20
CA GLY A 149 7.31 19.25 -5.81
C GLY A 149 7.57 19.31 -4.30
N GLU A 150 7.03 18.37 -3.53
CA GLU A 150 7.08 18.34 -2.06
C GLU A 150 8.21 17.42 -1.58
N ILE A 151 9.46 17.74 -1.94
CA ILE A 151 10.63 16.96 -1.51
C ILE A 151 11.14 17.51 -0.17
N LYS A 152 10.75 16.86 0.92
CA LYS A 152 11.22 17.16 2.29
C LYS A 152 11.97 15.97 2.86
N LEU A 153 12.98 16.22 3.70
CA LEU A 153 13.73 15.15 4.36
C LEU A 153 12.88 14.44 5.43
N ALA A 154 12.12 15.19 6.23
CA ALA A 154 11.19 14.73 7.25
C ALA A 154 10.00 15.69 7.36
#